data_AF-X1LG52-F1
#
_entry.id   AF-X1LG52-F1
#
_cell.length_a   1.000
_cell.length_b   1.000
_cell.length_c   1.000
_cell.angle_alpha   90.00
_cell.angle_beta   90.00
_cell.angle_gamma   90.00
#
_symmetry.space_group_name_H-M   'P 1'
#
loop_
_entity.id
_entity.type
_entity.pdbx_description
1 polymer ?
#
loop_
_entity_poly.entity_id
_entity_poly.type
_entity_poly.pdbx_seq_one_letter_code
_entity_poly.pdbx_strand_id
1 'polypeptide(L)' 'MTDDFRDVEVYFLDLSAAHSGLQVTPHWSKIRVVEVLETNGEFRVELMRGPGGEWLALYNDAVVDGEAEVVAKGQKEM' A
#
# COMPACT_ATOMS: atom_id res chain seq x y z
N MET A 1 -7.39 -4.58 -22.84
CA MET A 1 -6.63 -3.40 -22.38
C MET A 1 -5.62 -3.89 -21.38
N THR A 2 -4.34 -3.80 -21.69
CA THR A 2 -3.29 -3.88 -20.67
C THR A 2 -3.26 -2.53 -19.98
N ASP A 3 -3.64 -2.45 -18.70
CA ASP A 3 -3.37 -1.25 -17.90
C ASP A 3 -1.86 -1.02 -17.94
N ASP A 4 -1.44 0.14 -18.46
CA ASP A 4 -0.04 0.49 -18.67
C ASP A 4 0.54 1.06 -17.36
N PHE A 5 0.69 0.19 -16.36
CA PHE A 5 1.32 0.54 -15.08
C PHE A 5 2.82 0.66 -15.27
N ARG A 6 3.37 1.87 -15.08
CA ARG A 6 4.77 2.19 -15.34
C ARG A 6 5.52 2.64 -14.09
N ASP A 7 4.79 3.13 -13.09
CA ASP A 7 5.36 3.58 -11.83
C ASP A 7 5.39 2.41 -10.84
N VAL A 8 6.51 2.27 -10.13
CA VAL A 8 6.72 1.24 -9.11
C VAL A 8 7.29 1.88 -7.86
N GLU A 9 6.71 1.59 -6.70
CA GLU A 9 7.24 1.99 -5.39
C GLU A 9 7.18 0.83 -4.41
N VAL A 10 8.11 0.84 -3.47
CA VAL A 10 8.19 -0.11 -2.35
C VAL A 10 7.79 0.63 -1.08
N TYR A 11 6.89 0.03 -0.32
CA TYR A 11 6.47 0.56 0.98
C TYR A 11 6.76 -0.46 2.07
N PHE A 12 7.29 0.05 3.18
CA PHE A 12 7.45 -0.68 4.44
C PHE A 12 6.27 -0.31 5.33
N LEU A 13 5.56 -1.33 5.80
CA LEU A 13 4.30 -1.19 6.50
C LEU A 13 4.41 -1.81 7.88
N ASP A 14 4.01 -1.02 8.88
CA ASP A 14 3.94 -1.46 10.27
C ASP A 14 2.59 -2.15 10.52
N LEU A 15 2.64 -3.41 10.92
CA LEU A 15 1.50 -4.27 11.23
C LEU A 15 1.24 -4.36 12.75
N SER A 16 1.98 -3.63 13.59
CA SER A 16 1.81 -3.63 15.05
C SER A 16 0.48 -3.00 15.49
N ALA A 17 -0.15 -2.19 14.63
CA ALA A 17 -1.48 -1.66 14.81
C ALA A 17 -2.48 -2.38 13.90
N ALA A 18 -3.64 -2.78 14.44
CA ALA A 18 -4.72 -3.45 13.70
C ALA A 18 -5.26 -2.63 12.51
N HIS A 19 -5.03 -1.32 12.54
CA HIS A 19 -5.32 -0.42 11.43
C HIS A 19 -4.30 0.71 11.37
N SER A 20 -3.67 0.87 10.21
CA SER A 20 -2.75 1.96 9.92
C SER A 20 -2.98 2.51 8.51
N GLY A 21 -2.67 3.79 8.32
CA GLY A 21 -2.81 4.46 7.03
C GLY A 21 -1.51 5.13 6.65
N LEU A 22 -0.98 4.81 5.47
CA LEU A 22 0.19 5.46 4.90
C LEU A 22 -0.26 6.38 3.75
N GLN A 23 0.03 7.67 3.87
CA GLN A 23 -0.20 8.60 2.77
C GLN A 23 0.81 8.29 1.66
N VAL A 24 0.32 8.02 0.45
CA VAL A 24 1.19 7.77 -0.70
C VAL A 24 1.33 9.07 -1.50
N THR A 25 2.58 9.52 -1.65
CA THR A 25 2.92 10.72 -2.44
C THR A 25 4.09 10.37 -3.37
N PRO A 26 4.09 10.80 -4.65
CA PRO A 26 3.09 11.66 -5.33
C PRO A 26 1.70 10.99 -5.49
N HIS A 27 0.68 11.76 -5.91
CA HIS A 27 -0.67 11.25 -6.17
C HIS A 27 -0.64 10.14 -7.24
N TRP A 28 -1.35 9.04 -6.99
CA TRP A 28 -1.45 7.85 -7.84
C TRP A 28 -2.82 7.78 -8.52
N SER A 29 -2.93 8.24 -9.78
CA SER A 29 -4.18 8.11 -10.56
C SER A 29 -4.80 6.70 -10.57
N LYS A 30 -3.96 5.66 -10.49
CA LYS A 30 -4.31 4.25 -10.22
C LYS A 30 -3.15 3.54 -9.52
N ILE A 31 -3.46 2.63 -8.60
CA ILE A 31 -2.50 1.72 -7.96
C ILE A 31 -3.00 0.27 -8.05
N ARG A 32 -2.06 -0.67 -8.16
CA ARG A 32 -2.25 -2.10 -7.98
C ARG A 32 -1.13 -2.59 -7.07
N VAL A 33 -1.49 -3.23 -5.96
CA VAL A 33 -0.50 -3.97 -5.17
C VAL A 33 -0.20 -5.26 -5.94
N VAL A 34 1.07 -5.47 -6.29
CA VAL A 34 1.46 -6.58 -7.16
C VAL A 34 2.12 -7.70 -6.38
N GLU A 35 2.81 -7.37 -5.30
CA GLU A 35 3.63 -8.34 -4.57
C GLU A 35 3.85 -7.93 -3.12
N VAL A 36 3.91 -8.92 -2.23
CA VAL A 36 4.43 -8.82 -0.87
C VAL A 36 5.77 -9.53 -0.87
N LEU A 37 6.85 -8.82 -0.56
CA LEU A 37 8.21 -9.36 -0.60
C LEU A 37 8.53 -10.14 0.69
N GLU A 38 8.13 -9.58 1.83
CA GLU A 38 8.30 -10.19 3.14
C GLU A 38 7.15 -9.80 4.06
N THR A 39 6.68 -10.74 4.88
CA THR A 39 5.78 -10.46 6.00
C THR A 39 5.81 -11.58 7.03
N ASN A 40 5.57 -11.23 8.29
CA ASN A 40 5.36 -12.18 9.39
C ASN A 40 3.88 -12.25 9.84
N GLY A 41 2.95 -11.69 9.07
CA GLY A 41 1.53 -11.66 9.39
C GLY A 41 0.63 -11.66 8.16
N GLU A 42 -0.65 -11.97 8.37
CA GLU A 42 -1.68 -11.75 7.34
C GLU A 42 -2.20 -10.31 7.43
N PHE A 43 -2.39 -9.69 6.27
CA PHE A 43 -2.92 -8.33 6.17
C PHE A 43 -3.64 -8.10 4.85
N ARG A 44 -4.47 -7.06 4.82
CA ARG A 44 -5.12 -6.54 3.61
C ARG A 44 -4.71 -5.09 3.38
N VAL A 45 -4.35 -4.78 2.14
CA VAL A 45 -4.08 -3.42 1.68
C VAL A 45 -5.24 -2.93 0.85
N GLU A 46 -5.74 -1.73 1.14
CA GLU A 46 -6.75 -1.03 0.36
C GLU A 46 -6.27 0.36 -0.05
N LEU A 47 -6.61 0.79 -1.26
CA LEU A 47 -6.44 2.18 -1.67
C LEU A 47 -7.67 2.98 -1.25
N MET A 48 -7.47 3.95 -0.36
CA MET A 48 -8.49 4.90 0.10
C MET A 48 -8.24 6.27 -0.52
N ARG A 49 -9.30 6.92 -0.99
CA ARG A 49 -9.26 8.30 -1.53
C ARG A 49 -9.95 9.25 -0.56
N GLY A 50 -9.25 10.30 -0.14
CA GLY A 50 -9.77 11.28 0.81
C GLY A 50 -9.38 12.73 0.49
N PRO A 51 -9.84 13.71 1.30
CA PRO A 51 -9.61 15.14 1.07
C PRO A 51 -8.13 15.60 1.08
N GLY A 52 -7.18 14.71 1.36
CA GLY A 52 -5.73 14.96 1.34
C GLY A 52 -4.96 14.08 0.36
N GLY A 53 -5.64 13.41 -0.58
CA GLY A 53 -5.03 12.51 -1.55
C GLY A 53 -5.32 11.04 -1.27
N GLU A 54 -4.38 10.19 -1.67
CA GLU A 54 -4.51 8.73 -1.65
C GLU A 54 -3.74 8.13 -0.48
N TRP A 55 -4.35 7.11 0.09
CA TRP A 55 -3.85 6.42 1.27
C TRP A 55 -3.84 4.92 0.99
N LEU A 56 -2.73 4.26 1.33
CA LEU A 56 -2.74 2.83 1.53
C LEU A 56 -3.23 2.57 2.95
N ALA A 57 -4.44 2.03 3.06
CA ALA A 57 -5.02 1.59 4.32
C ALA A 57 -4.69 0.11 4.54
N LEU A 58 -4.28 -0.20 5.76
CA LEU A 58 -3.85 -1.52 6.18
C LEU A 58 -4.81 -2.04 7.24
N TYR A 59 -5.22 -3.29 7.06
CA TYR A 59 -6.10 -4.00 7.98
C TYR A 59 -5.49 -5.35 8.33
N ASN A 60 -5.31 -5.62 9.62
CA ASN A 60 -4.78 -6.88 10.14
C ASN A 60 -5.22 -7.09 11.60
N ASP A 61 -4.91 -8.27 12.17
CA ASP A 61 -5.26 -8.60 13.56
C ASP A 61 -4.25 -8.08 14.62
N ALA A 62 -3.36 -7.16 14.24
CA ALA A 62 -2.18 -6.72 15.00
C ALA A 62 -1.21 -7.87 15.30
N VAL A 63 0.02 -7.74 14.78
CA VAL A 63 1.09 -8.73 15.01
C VAL A 63 2.19 -8.05 15.81
N VAL A 64 2.63 -8.69 16.90
CA VAL A 64 3.77 -8.19 17.69
C VAL A 64 5.00 -8.17 16.79
N ASP A 65 5.67 -7.01 16.70
CA ASP A 65 6.79 -6.75 15.78
C ASP A 65 6.43 -7.08 14.32
N GLY A 66 5.18 -6.82 13.94
CA GLY A 66 4.65 -7.13 12.63
C GLY A 66 5.15 -6.17 11.55
N GLU A 67 5.72 -6.70 10.47
CA GLU A 67 6.23 -5.90 9.35
C GLU A 67 5.78 -6.50 8.01
N ALA A 68 5.60 -5.64 7.01
CA ALA A 68 5.40 -6.05 5.63
C ALA A 68 6.12 -5.13 4.65
N GLU A 69 6.79 -5.71 3.67
CA GLU A 69 7.34 -5.01 2.51
C GLU A 69 6.46 -5.28 1.29
N VAL A 70 5.89 -4.23 0.70
CA VAL A 70 4.96 -4.34 -0.43
C VAL A 70 5.42 -3.56 -1.63
N VAL A 71 5.23 -4.15 -2.81
CA VAL A 71 5.47 -3.49 -4.10
C VAL A 71 4.13 -3.03 -4.67
N ALA A 72 3.99 -1.71 -4.76
CA ALA A 72 2.92 -1.08 -5.51
C ALA A 72 3.36 -0.80 -6.94
N LYS A 73 2.50 -1.14 -7.91
CA LYS A 73 2.66 -0.73 -9.30
C LYS A 73 1.43 0.05 -9.75
N GLY A 74 1.62 1.11 -10.50
CA GLY A 74 0.51 2.00 -10.83
C GLY A 74 0.86 3.05 -11.87
N GLN A 75 0.08 4.12 -11.86
CA GLN A 75 0.26 5.32 -12.67
C GLN A 75 0.13 6.55 -11.78
N LYS A 76 1.17 7.37 -11.70
CA LYS A 76 1.16 8.64 -10.96
C LYS A 76 0.49 9.74 -11.77
N GLU A 77 -0.12 10.69 -11.07
CA GLU A 77 -0.56 11.96 -11.67
C GLU A 77 0.68 12.79 -12.03
N MET A 78 0.73 13.29 -13.27
CA MET A 78 1.83 14.13 -13.79
C MET A 78 1.71 15.58 -13.31
#